data_AF-A0A924N2I2-F1
#
_entry.id   AF-A0A924N2I2-F1
#
_cell.length_a   1.000
_cell.length_b   1.000
_cell.length_c   1.000
_cell.angle_alpha   90.00
_cell.angle_beta   90.00
_cell.angle_gamma   90.00
#
_symmetry.space_group_name_H-M   'P 1'
#
loop_
_entity.id
_entity.type
_entity.pdbx_description
1 polymer ?
#
loop_
_entity_poly.entity_id
_entity_poly.type
_entity_poly.pdbx_seq_one_letter_code
_entity_poly.pdbx_strand_id
1 'polypeptide(L)' 'LLQTSSSAADQTEHMILNQYKAGQVAYTDVVQAKASALSARRALLTAAVQRQTTAVTLIQALGGGWKAAT' A
#
# COMPACT_ATOMS: atom_id res chain seq x y z
N LEU A 1 -5.63 -5.27 7.55
CA LEU A 1 -4.29 -5.85 7.29
C LEU A 1 -3.39 -4.88 6.53
N LEU A 2 -3.69 -4.49 5.29
CA LEU A 2 -2.82 -3.57 4.51
C LEU A 2 -2.68 -2.16 5.10
N GLN A 3 -3.76 -1.60 5.66
CA GLN A 3 -3.69 -0.33 6.41
C GLN A 3 -2.76 -0.44 7.62
N THR A 4 -2.87 -1.55 8.36
CA THR A 4 -2.04 -1.83 9.53
C THR A 4 -0.58 -1.97 9.15
N SER A 5 -0.26 -2.66 8.04
CA SER A 5 1.12 -2.79 7.56
C SER A 5 1.70 -1.45 7.09
N SER A 6 0.90 -0.58 6.45
CA SER A 6 1.35 0.78 6.10
C SER A 6 1.67 1.58 7.35
N SER A 7 0.76 1.63 8.31
CA SER A 7 0.95 2.39 9.55
C SER A 7 2.14 1.88 10.37
N ALA A 8 2.33 0.55 10.43
CA ALA A 8 3.47 -0.03 11.12
C ALA A 8 4.79 0.35 10.43
N ALA A 9 4.84 0.28 9.10
CA ALA A 9 6.03 0.63 8.34
C ALA A 9 6.38 2.13 8.45
N ASP A 10 5.37 3.01 8.47
CA ASP A 10 5.55 4.45 8.71
C ASP A 10 6.15 4.71 10.11
N GLN A 11 5.67 4.00 11.12
CA GLN A 11 6.21 4.11 12.48
C GLN A 11 7.63 3.56 12.61
N THR A 12 7.94 2.47 11.91
CA THR A 12 9.32 1.94 11.82
C THR A 12 10.25 2.93 11.14
N GLU A 13 9.83 3.58 10.05
CA GLU A 13 10.61 4.62 9.38
C GLU A 13 10.97 5.75 10.35
N HIS A 14 9.99 6.25 11.10
CA HIS A 14 10.18 7.32 12.09
C HIS A 14 11.16 6.90 13.20
N MET A 15 11.01 5.68 13.72
CA MET A 15 11.89 5.15 14.76
C MET A 15 13.34 5.03 14.26
N ILE A 16 13.54 4.46 13.07
CA ILE A 16 14.87 4.27 12.47
C ILE A 16 15.52 5.62 12.15
N LEU A 17 14.74 6.60 11.67
CA LEU A 17 15.22 7.98 11.45
C LEU A 17 15.71 8.63 12.75
N ASN A 18 15.00 8.44 13.86
CA ASN A 18 15.39 8.97 15.15
C ASN A 18 16.68 8.29 15.67
N GLN A 19 16.78 6.97 15.53
CA GLN A 19 18.00 6.23 15.88
C GLN A 19 19.20 6.67 15.01
N TYR A 20 19.00 6.94 13.71
CA TYR A 20 20.05 7.44 12.85
C TYR A 20 20.54 8.83 13.30
N LYS A 21 19.61 9.74 13.62
CA LYS A 21 19.96 11.06 14.17
C LYS A 21 20.68 10.96 15.52
N ALA A 22 20.37 9.94 16.32
CA ALA A 22 21.06 9.65 17.57
C ALA A 22 22.40 8.90 17.37
N GLY A 23 22.79 8.58 16.13
CA GLY A 23 24.02 7.85 15.82
C GLY A 23 23.99 6.36 16.17
N GLN A 24 22.80 5.80 16.40
CA GLN A 24 22.62 4.41 16.85
C GLN A 24 22.51 3.40 15.70
N VAL A 25 22.11 3.84 14.50
CA VAL A 25 21.95 2.98 13.31
C VAL A 25 22.58 3.63 12.08
N ALA A 26 22.89 2.81 11.07
CA ALA A 26 23.47 3.29 9.83
C ALA A 26 22.40 3.93 8.94
N TYR A 27 22.81 4.82 8.02
CA TYR A 27 21.86 5.43 7.08
C TYR A 27 21.20 4.40 6.14
N THR A 28 21.87 3.26 5.89
CA THR A 28 21.31 2.13 5.14
C THR A 28 20.04 1.58 5.77
N ASP A 29 19.95 1.59 7.10
CA ASP A 29 18.76 1.13 7.83
C ASP A 29 17.57 2.07 7.58
N VAL A 30 17.83 3.38 7.51
CA VAL A 30 16.82 4.39 7.15
C VAL A 30 16.29 4.15 5.74
N VAL A 31 17.18 3.87 4.79
CA VAL A 31 16.80 3.60 3.40
C VAL A 31 15.97 2.32 3.32
N GLN A 32 16.34 1.28 4.05
CA GLN A 32 15.59 0.02 4.09
C GLN A 32 14.21 0.20 4.73
N ALA A 33 14.11 0.96 5.82
CA ALA A 33 12.83 1.27 6.46
C ALA A 33 11.91 2.06 5.50
N LYS A 34 12.45 3.06 4.79
CA LYS A 34 11.74 3.82 3.75
C LYS A 34 11.25 2.95 2.60
N ALA A 35 12.08 2.02 2.14
CA ALA A 35 11.70 1.09 1.08
C ALA A 35 10.53 0.19 1.50
N SER A 36 10.55 -0.30 2.75
CA SER A 36 9.45 -1.07 3.34
C SER A 36 8.16 -0.25 3.44
N ALA A 37 8.24 0.99 3.93
CA ALA A 37 7.09 1.90 4.02
C ALA A 37 6.49 2.21 2.64
N LEU A 38 7.33 2.51 1.65
CA LEU A 38 6.87 2.74 0.28
C LEU A 38 6.19 1.50 -0.32
N SER A 39 6.72 0.31 -0.09
CA SER A 39 6.11 -0.95 -0.54
C SER A 39 4.72 -1.14 0.08
N ALA A 40 4.58 -0.91 1.38
CA ALA A 40 3.31 -1.03 2.08
C ALA A 40 2.26 -0.03 1.57
N ARG A 41 2.65 1.24 1.34
CA ARG A 41 1.79 2.26 0.75
C ARG A 41 1.33 1.88 -0.67
N ARG A 42 2.23 1.33 -1.49
CA ARG A 42 1.90 0.85 -2.85
C ARG A 42 0.91 -0.31 -2.80
N ALA A 43 1.11 -1.28 -1.90
CA ALA A 43 0.18 -2.40 -1.74
C ALA A 43 -1.24 -1.92 -1.36
N LEU A 44 -1.33 -0.91 -0.48
CA LEU A 44 -2.60 -0.30 -0.11
C LEU A 44 -3.29 0.39 -1.30
N LEU A 45 -2.54 1.16 -2.09
CA LEU A 45 -3.06 1.81 -3.29
C LEU A 45 -3.54 0.77 -4.32
N THR A 46 -2.74 -0.26 -4.59
CA THR A 46 -3.12 -1.34 -5.52
C THR A 46 -4.42 -2.01 -5.07
N ALA A 47 -4.58 -2.28 -3.78
CA ALA A 47 -5.83 -2.85 -3.26
C ALA A 47 -7.03 -1.89 -3.43
N ALA A 48 -6.83 -0.58 -3.27
CA ALA A 48 -7.87 0.41 -3.51
C ALA A 48 -8.30 0.47 -4.99
N VAL A 49 -7.33 0.48 -5.90
CA VAL A 49 -7.58 0.41 -7.36
C VAL A 49 -8.30 -0.88 -7.72
N GLN A 50 -7.85 -2.02 -7.20
CA GLN A 50 -8.47 -3.31 -7.49
C GLN A 50 -9.92 -3.36 -6.99
N ARG A 51 -10.22 -2.76 -5.85
CA ARG A 51 -11.60 -2.62 -5.37
C ARG A 51 -12.47 -1.79 -6.32
N GLN A 52 -11.95 -0.70 -6.88
CA GLN A 52 -12.64 0.10 -7.88
C GLN A 52 -12.88 -0.67 -9.18
N THR A 53 -11.86 -1.34 -9.71
CA THR A 53 -12.00 -2.17 -10.91
C THR A 53 -13.03 -3.27 -10.69
N THR A 54 -12.99 -3.98 -9.56
CA THR A 54 -13.99 -5.00 -9.21
C THR A 54 -15.40 -4.42 -9.13
N ALA A 55 -15.58 -3.23 -8.58
CA ALA A 55 -16.89 -2.57 -8.55
C ALA A 55 -17.40 -2.24 -9.97
N VAL A 56 -16.53 -1.77 -10.86
CA VAL A 56 -16.87 -1.52 -12.27
C VAL A 56 -17.25 -2.81 -12.99
N THR A 57 -16.46 -3.88 -12.82
CA THR A 57 -16.77 -5.21 -13.38
C THR A 57 -18.11 -5.75 -12.88
N LEU A 58 -18.41 -5.55 -11.59
CA LEU A 58 -19.69 -5.95 -11.01
C LEU A 58 -20.86 -5.17 -11.63
N ILE A 59 -20.73 -3.86 -11.81
CA ILE A 59 -21.75 -3.02 -12.48
C ILE A 59 -21.96 -3.48 -13.93
N GLN A 60 -20.87 -3.76 -14.66
CA GLN A 60 -20.95 -4.30 -16.02
C GLN A 60 -21.68 -5.65 -16.05
N ALA A 61 -21.39 -6.55 -15.11
CA ALA A 61 -22.04 -7.84 -14.99
C ALA A 61 -23.54 -7.74 -14.63
N LEU A 62 -23.93 -6.75 -13.81
CA LEU A 62 -25.31 -6.60 -13.33
C LEU A 62 -26.27 -5.90 -14.32
N GLY A 63 -25.77 -5.18 -15.34
CA GLY A 63 -26.67 -4.47 -16.25
C GLY A 63 -26.10 -4.01 -17.59
N GLY A 64 -24.80 -4.19 -17.83
CA GLY A 64 -24.15 -3.91 -19.12
C GLY A 64 -23.96 -5.14 -20.00
N GLY A 65 -24.01 -6.35 -19.42
CA GLY A 65 -23.76 -7.63 -20.11
C GLY A 65 -24.99 -8.35 -20.68
N TRP A 66 -26.22 -7.95 -20.31
CA TRP A 66 -27.43 -8.70 -20.73
C TRP A 66 -27.81 -8.51 -22.22
N LYS A 67 -27.14 -7.60 -22.94
CA LYS A 67 -27.41 -7.34 -24.38
C LYS A 67 -26.21 -7.53 -25.32
N ALA A 68 -25.08 -8.02 -24.80
CA ALA A 68 -23.91 -8.28 -25.64
C ALA A 68 -23.77 -9.76 -26.05
N ALA A 69 -24.64 -10.65 -25.56
CA ALA A 69 -24.57 -12.09 -25.85
C ALA A 69 -25.66 -12.61 -26.81
N THR A 70 -26.60 -11.77 -27.26
CA THR A 70 -27.61 -12.05 -28.31
C THR A 70 -28.14 -10.74 -28.86
#